data_AF-A0A4P2VBW5-F1
#
_entry.id   AF-A0A4P2VBW5-F1
#
_cell.length_a   1.000
_cell.length_b   1.000
_cell.length_c   1.000
_cell.angle_alpha   90.00
_cell.angle_beta   90.00
_cell.angle_gamma   90.00
#
_symmetry.space_group_name_H-M   'P 1'
#
loop_
_entity.id
_entity.type
_entity.pdbx_description
1 polymer ?
#
loop_
_entity_poly.entity_id
_entity_poly.type
_entity_poly.pdbx_seq_one_letter_code
_entity_poly.pdbx_strand_id
1 'polypeptide(L)'
;MSCQPFVLYYGSDFFNKLRKVYGIGMLDRPLPKIFKRYGERANFLDRDQAADLLSSVKGQGSITVTNAQIMKNLFEALFLPTALIYSYFKKLSFSEAAEVDDFFVMEFMGSQSRPMKLTPLIVYMWFVVPKSEKGCEASENLMRRIREDTGSVPMSPEEWQDLRPLIEKFSRALPVNGSGENLWEKI
;
A
#
# COMPACT_ATOMS: atom_id res chain seq x y z
N MET A 1 1.13 -15.72 -15.65
CA MET A 1 0.10 -15.24 -14.71
C MET A 1 -0.22 -13.81 -15.11
N SER A 2 -1.50 -13.41 -15.16
CA SER A 2 -1.82 -12.01 -15.47
C SER A 2 -1.29 -11.11 -14.35
N CYS A 3 -0.38 -10.21 -14.69
CA CYS A 3 0.14 -9.18 -13.80
C CYS A 3 -1.03 -8.31 -13.31
N GLN A 4 -1.27 -8.29 -12.01
CA GLN A 4 -2.36 -7.53 -11.40
C GLN A 4 -1.82 -6.68 -10.25
N PRO A 5 -2.39 -5.48 -10.01
CA PRO A 5 -2.13 -4.75 -8.78
C PRO A 5 -2.40 -5.62 -7.56
N PHE A 6 -1.70 -5.36 -6.46
CA PHE A 6 -1.89 -6.10 -5.22
C PHE A 6 -1.74 -5.24 -3.97
N VAL A 7 -2.30 -5.72 -2.86
CA VAL A 7 -2.32 -5.02 -1.57
C VAL A 7 -1.50 -5.80 -0.54
N LEU A 8 -0.70 -5.07 0.23
CA LEU A 8 0.02 -5.58 1.39
C LEU A 8 -0.33 -4.79 2.63
N TYR A 9 -0.80 -5.48 3.67
CA TYR A 9 -1.13 -4.86 4.95
C TYR A 9 -0.04 -5.11 5.98
N TYR A 10 0.34 -4.11 6.78
CA TYR A 10 1.27 -4.31 7.89
C TYR A 10 0.91 -3.45 9.11
N GLY A 11 1.34 -3.93 10.27
CA GLY A 11 1.08 -3.32 11.58
C GLY A 11 2.13 -2.28 11.99
N SER A 12 1.87 -1.66 13.13
CA SER A 12 2.75 -0.62 13.70
C SER A 12 4.12 -1.17 14.10
N ASP A 13 4.19 -2.42 14.56
CA ASP A 13 5.44 -3.04 14.97
C ASP A 13 6.37 -3.26 13.78
N PHE A 14 5.84 -3.77 12.66
CA PHE A 14 6.57 -3.90 11.41
C PHE A 14 7.04 -2.53 10.90
N PHE A 15 6.16 -1.52 10.91
CA PHE A 15 6.53 -0.16 10.53
C PHE A 15 7.68 0.39 11.39
N ASN A 16 7.62 0.22 12.71
CA ASN A 16 8.67 0.67 13.62
C ASN A 16 10.01 -0.06 13.38
N LYS A 17 9.97 -1.35 13.06
CA LYS A 17 11.16 -2.13 12.70
C LYS A 17 11.75 -1.67 11.37
N LEU A 18 10.89 -1.51 10.37
CA LEU A 18 11.24 -0.99 9.06
C LEU A 18 11.93 0.37 9.19
N ARG A 19 11.36 1.30 9.98
CA ARG A 19 11.98 2.61 10.23
C ARG A 19 13.38 2.51 10.82
N LYS A 20 13.63 1.57 11.74
CA LYS A 20 14.96 1.34 12.32
C LYS A 20 15.92 0.77 11.28
N VAL A 21 15.48 -0.22 10.50
CA VAL A 21 16.32 -0.90 9.51
C VAL A 21 16.77 0.06 8.41
N TYR A 22 15.89 0.94 7.92
CA TYR A 22 16.19 1.87 6.83
C TYR A 22 16.54 3.31 7.29
N GLY A 23 16.71 3.54 8.60
CA GLY A 23 17.09 4.86 9.14
C GLY A 23 16.09 5.97 8.83
N ILE A 24 14.78 5.67 8.95
CA ILE A 24 13.67 6.59 8.67
C ILE A 24 13.32 7.35 9.97
N GLY A 25 13.76 8.61 10.03
CA GLY A 25 13.42 9.58 11.05
C GLY A 25 11.92 9.92 11.09
N MET A 26 11.51 10.72 12.08
CA MET A 26 10.09 10.96 12.36
C MET A 26 9.38 11.80 11.30
N LEU A 27 10.14 12.60 10.56
CA LEU A 27 9.66 13.46 9.48
C LEU A 27 10.05 12.92 8.10
N ASP A 28 10.74 11.77 8.07
CA ASP A 28 11.19 11.19 6.82
C ASP A 28 10.05 10.44 6.14
N ARG A 29 10.09 10.47 4.82
CA ARG A 29 9.22 9.71 3.94
C ARG A 29 9.77 8.28 3.76
N PRO A 30 9.08 7.23 4.24
CA PRO A 30 9.62 5.88 4.25
C PRO A 30 9.95 5.31 2.86
N LEU A 31 9.01 5.35 1.91
CA LEU A 31 9.11 4.66 0.62
C LEU A 31 10.35 5.06 -0.19
N PRO A 32 10.67 6.36 -0.41
CA PRO A 32 11.86 6.73 -1.17
C PRO A 32 13.17 6.28 -0.51
N LYS A 33 13.24 6.27 0.83
CA LYS A 33 14.44 5.81 1.55
C LYS A 33 14.62 4.30 1.47
N ILE A 34 13.53 3.55 1.61
CA ILE A 34 13.54 2.08 1.49
C ILE A 34 14.01 1.69 0.09
N PHE A 35 13.39 2.25 -0.94
CA PHE A 35 13.66 1.87 -2.34
C PHE A 35 15.06 2.31 -2.79
N LYS A 36 15.52 3.50 -2.37
CA LYS A 36 16.89 3.96 -2.65
C LYS A 36 17.96 2.98 -2.15
N ARG A 37 17.72 2.27 -1.03
CA ARG A 37 18.66 1.26 -0.50
C ARG A 37 18.87 0.10 -1.47
N TYR A 38 17.88 -0.22 -2.29
CA TYR A 38 17.96 -1.30 -3.29
C TYR A 38 18.47 -0.83 -4.65
N GLY A 39 18.98 0.41 -4.75
CA GLY A 39 19.47 0.97 -6.01
C GLY A 39 18.37 1.46 -6.95
N GLU A 40 17.11 1.41 -6.49
CA GLU A 40 15.96 1.86 -7.26
C GLU A 40 15.87 3.39 -7.27
N ARG A 41 15.58 3.97 -8.44
CA ARG A 41 15.29 5.42 -8.56
C ARG A 41 13.87 5.68 -8.08
N ALA A 42 13.73 5.86 -6.76
CA ALA A 42 12.45 6.17 -6.16
C ALA A 42 12.14 7.66 -6.20
N ASN A 43 11.24 8.05 -7.11
CA ASN A 43 10.69 9.40 -7.13
C ASN A 43 9.49 9.46 -6.20
N PHE A 44 9.51 10.41 -5.27
CA PHE A 44 8.30 10.75 -4.51
C PHE A 44 7.26 11.30 -5.47
N LEU A 45 6.03 10.83 -5.32
CA LEU A 45 4.88 11.38 -6.02
C LEU A 45 3.99 12.10 -5.02
N ASP A 46 3.73 13.38 -5.29
CA ASP A 46 2.62 14.06 -4.64
C ASP A 46 1.28 13.49 -5.13
N ARG A 47 0.18 13.96 -4.53
CA ARG A 47 -1.16 13.47 -4.83
C ARG A 47 -1.53 13.63 -6.30
N ASP A 48 -1.17 14.76 -6.90
CA ASP A 48 -1.52 15.08 -8.28
C ASP A 48 -0.66 14.26 -9.26
N GLN A 49 0.61 14.05 -8.92
CA GLN A 49 1.52 13.17 -9.65
C GLN A 49 1.12 11.69 -9.57
N ALA A 50 0.69 11.21 -8.40
CA ALA A 50 0.19 9.85 -8.23
C ALA A 50 -1.09 9.62 -9.05
N ALA A 51 -1.95 10.63 -9.10
CA ALA A 51 -3.11 10.66 -9.96
C ALA A 51 -2.74 10.63 -11.45
N ASP A 52 -1.85 11.49 -11.92
CA ASP A 52 -1.43 11.49 -13.33
C ASP A 52 -0.80 10.14 -13.73
N LEU A 53 -0.01 9.54 -12.84
CA LEU A 53 0.57 8.22 -13.06
C LEU A 53 -0.53 7.16 -13.21
N LEU A 54 -1.52 7.14 -12.31
CA LEU A 54 -2.67 6.25 -12.41
C LEU A 54 -3.44 6.46 -13.74
N SER A 55 -3.60 7.70 -14.19
CA SER A 55 -4.25 8.01 -15.47
C SER A 55 -3.48 7.42 -16.66
N SER A 56 -2.16 7.50 -16.64
CA SER A 56 -1.30 6.97 -17.72
C SER A 56 -1.34 5.44 -17.81
N VAL A 57 -1.40 4.76 -16.67
CA VAL A 57 -1.51 3.30 -16.56
C VAL A 57 -2.84 2.80 -17.14
N LYS A 58 -3.91 3.59 -17.05
CA LYS A 58 -5.21 3.31 -17.68
C LYS A 58 -5.16 3.36 -19.22
N GLY A 59 -4.24 4.14 -19.80
CA GLY A 59 -4.08 4.28 -21.25
C GLY A 59 -3.24 3.19 -21.90
N GLN A 60 -2.40 2.50 -21.12
CA GLN A 60 -1.59 1.38 -21.60
C GLN A 60 -2.42 0.09 -21.53
N GLY A 61 -2.99 -0.32 -22.67
CA GLY A 61 -3.95 -1.43 -22.81
C GLY A 61 -3.47 -2.85 -22.44
N SER A 62 -2.45 -3.00 -21.60
CA SER A 62 -1.97 -4.28 -21.05
C SER A 62 -2.69 -4.68 -19.76
N ILE A 63 -3.51 -3.80 -19.19
CA ILE A 63 -4.10 -3.94 -17.86
C ILE A 63 -5.62 -4.17 -17.98
N THR A 64 -6.06 -5.39 -17.68
CA THR A 64 -7.42 -5.91 -17.94
C THR A 64 -8.53 -5.04 -17.34
N VAL A 65 -9.67 -4.96 -18.01
CA VAL A 65 -10.86 -4.09 -17.79
C VAL A 65 -11.34 -3.90 -16.33
N THR A 66 -11.02 -4.82 -15.41
CA THR A 66 -11.24 -4.68 -13.94
C THR A 66 -10.55 -3.45 -13.34
N ASN A 67 -9.46 -3.00 -13.97
CA ASN A 67 -8.64 -1.92 -13.47
C ASN A 67 -9.27 -0.53 -13.62
N ALA A 68 -10.17 -0.28 -14.58
CA ALA A 68 -10.76 1.06 -14.71
C ALA A 68 -11.59 1.48 -13.47
N GLN A 69 -12.29 0.52 -12.84
CA GLN A 69 -13.07 0.73 -11.62
C GLN A 69 -12.15 0.85 -10.39
N ILE A 70 -11.12 -0.01 -10.28
CA ILE A 70 -10.11 0.06 -9.22
C ILE A 70 -9.39 1.40 -9.27
N MET A 71 -8.95 1.81 -10.45
CA MET A 71 -8.27 3.07 -10.70
C MET A 71 -9.20 4.23 -10.39
N LYS A 72 -10.46 4.20 -10.83
CA LYS A 72 -11.47 5.20 -10.44
C LYS A 72 -11.61 5.28 -8.91
N ASN A 73 -11.70 4.16 -8.20
CA ASN A 73 -11.84 4.15 -6.75
C ASN A 73 -10.56 4.63 -6.04
N LEU A 74 -9.36 4.41 -6.61
CA LEU A 74 -8.09 4.96 -6.12
C LEU A 74 -7.98 6.45 -6.39
N PHE A 75 -8.38 6.90 -7.58
CA PHE A 75 -8.52 8.32 -7.92
C PHE A 75 -9.45 9.01 -6.95
N GLU A 76 -10.62 8.43 -6.68
CA GLU A 76 -11.53 8.92 -5.65
C GLU A 76 -10.83 8.91 -4.28
N ALA A 77 -10.11 7.86 -3.89
CA ALA A 77 -9.35 7.84 -2.63
C ALA A 77 -8.21 8.89 -2.56
N LEU A 78 -7.68 9.35 -3.70
CA LEU A 78 -6.66 10.41 -3.77
C LEU A 78 -7.29 11.81 -3.72
N PHE A 79 -8.43 12.04 -4.39
CA PHE A 79 -9.03 13.36 -4.57
C PHE A 79 -10.25 13.65 -3.69
N LEU A 80 -10.81 12.65 -3.00
CA LEU A 80 -11.84 12.93 -2.00
C LEU A 80 -11.21 13.84 -0.94
N PRO A 81 -11.81 15.00 -0.66
CA PRO A 81 -11.44 15.80 0.51
C PRO A 81 -11.37 14.85 1.69
N THR A 82 -10.35 14.97 2.54
CA THR A 82 -10.11 14.05 3.65
C THR A 82 -11.42 13.76 4.43
N ALA A 83 -12.33 14.75 4.51
CA ALA A 83 -13.70 14.65 5.04
C ALA A 83 -14.67 13.62 4.38
N LEU A 84 -14.57 13.35 3.08
CA LEU A 84 -15.39 12.36 2.34
C LEU A 84 -14.79 10.94 2.35
N ILE A 85 -13.47 10.81 2.46
CA ILE A 85 -12.83 9.53 2.85
C ILE A 85 -13.27 9.18 4.28
N TYR A 86 -13.42 10.18 5.15
CA TYR A 86 -14.05 10.03 6.45
C TYR A 86 -15.53 9.60 6.39
N SER A 87 -16.25 9.78 5.27
CA SER A 87 -17.65 9.34 5.16
C SER A 87 -17.80 7.95 4.51
N TYR A 88 -16.93 7.58 3.55
CA TYR A 88 -16.96 6.24 2.91
C TYR A 88 -16.06 5.20 3.58
N PHE A 89 -14.88 5.60 4.07
CA PHE A 89 -13.85 4.70 4.61
C PHE A 89 -13.52 4.92 6.09
N LYS A 90 -13.92 6.06 6.68
CA LYS A 90 -13.73 6.49 8.09
C LYS A 90 -12.31 6.40 8.68
N LYS A 91 -11.33 5.79 8.00
CA LYS A 91 -10.13 5.27 8.68
C LYS A 91 -8.85 5.25 7.85
N LEU A 92 -8.87 5.12 6.51
CA LEU A 92 -7.65 5.17 5.66
C LEU A 92 -7.33 6.59 5.20
N SER A 93 -6.07 6.99 5.27
CA SER A 93 -5.55 8.25 4.74
C SER A 93 -4.36 7.95 3.83
N PHE A 94 -4.28 8.58 2.65
CA PHE A 94 -3.07 8.53 1.82
C PHE A 94 -1.88 9.08 2.63
N SER A 95 -0.80 8.31 2.67
CA SER A 95 0.45 8.65 3.36
C SER A 95 1.44 9.23 2.35
N GLU A 96 1.82 8.42 1.36
CA GLU A 96 2.76 8.79 0.33
C GLU A 96 2.70 7.82 -0.86
N ALA A 97 3.38 8.16 -1.95
CA ALA A 97 3.60 7.26 -3.07
C ALA A 97 5.03 7.39 -3.58
N ALA A 98 5.56 6.29 -4.09
CA ALA A 98 6.86 6.24 -4.73
C ALA A 98 6.81 5.37 -5.98
N GLU A 99 7.40 5.90 -7.05
CA GLU A 99 7.57 5.20 -8.32
C GLU A 99 8.93 4.53 -8.38
N VAL A 100 8.99 3.30 -8.87
CA VAL A 100 10.22 2.53 -9.11
C VAL A 100 10.14 1.98 -10.52
N ASP A 101 10.83 2.58 -11.48
CA ASP A 101 10.91 2.17 -12.90
C ASP A 101 9.65 1.46 -13.44
N ASP A 102 9.56 0.14 -13.29
CA ASP A 102 8.49 -0.73 -13.78
C ASP A 102 7.25 -0.93 -12.87
N PHE A 103 7.18 -0.30 -11.69
CA PHE A 103 6.02 -0.31 -10.79
C PHE A 103 5.94 0.96 -9.93
N PHE A 104 4.89 1.11 -9.15
CA PHE A 104 4.83 2.12 -8.09
C PHE A 104 4.06 1.59 -6.88
N VAL A 105 4.31 2.20 -5.74
CA VAL A 105 3.68 1.84 -4.47
C VAL A 105 3.03 3.08 -3.89
N MET A 106 1.77 2.94 -3.48
CA MET A 106 1.05 3.95 -2.71
C MET A 106 0.82 3.42 -1.30
N GLU A 107 1.23 4.17 -0.30
CA GLU A 107 1.00 3.87 1.09
C GLU A 107 -0.24 4.60 1.60
N PHE A 108 -1.11 3.85 2.28
CA PHE A 108 -2.26 4.36 3.01
C PHE A 108 -2.18 3.93 4.47
N MET A 109 -2.64 4.79 5.37
CA MET A 109 -2.66 4.54 6.81
C MET A 109 -4.10 4.51 7.32
N GLY A 110 -4.50 3.36 7.87
CA GLY A 110 -5.77 3.05 8.50
C GLY A 110 -5.70 3.20 10.02
N SER A 111 -6.71 3.76 10.69
CA SER A 111 -6.79 3.72 12.17
C SER A 111 -8.14 3.20 12.68
N GLN A 112 -8.12 2.30 13.66
CA GLN A 112 -9.30 1.73 14.30
C GLN A 112 -9.25 1.94 15.81
N SER A 113 -10.17 2.77 16.31
CA SER A 113 -10.42 2.89 17.74
C SER A 113 -10.81 1.52 18.32
N ARG A 114 -10.19 1.16 19.45
CA ARG A 114 -10.53 -0.05 20.19
C ARG A 114 -11.34 0.35 21.44
N PRO A 115 -12.51 -0.24 21.68
CA PRO A 115 -13.18 -0.08 22.96
C PRO A 115 -12.23 -0.46 24.09
N MET A 116 -12.16 0.34 25.15
CA MET A 116 -11.34 0.10 26.36
C MET A 116 -9.81 0.13 26.19
N LYS A 117 -9.27 0.54 25.03
CA LYS A 117 -7.83 0.85 24.89
C LYS A 117 -7.64 2.32 24.50
N LEU A 118 -6.68 2.98 25.15
CA LEU A 118 -6.35 4.39 24.93
C LEU A 118 -5.72 4.66 23.55
N THR A 119 -5.09 3.65 22.96
CA THR A 119 -4.39 3.78 21.67
C THR A 119 -5.21 3.15 20.53
N PRO A 120 -5.38 3.85 19.39
CA PRO A 120 -6.00 3.26 18.21
C PRO A 120 -5.06 2.21 17.60
N LEU A 121 -5.66 1.18 17.00
CA LEU A 121 -4.94 0.23 16.18
C LEU A 121 -4.65 0.87 14.83
N ILE A 122 -3.39 0.92 14.42
CA ILE A 122 -2.99 1.48 13.13
C ILE A 122 -2.62 0.33 12.19
N VAL A 123 -3.17 0.37 10.98
CA VAL A 123 -2.79 -0.50 9.86
C VAL A 123 -2.21 0.37 8.76
N TYR A 124 -1.18 -0.13 8.10
CA TYR A 124 -0.67 0.46 6.88
C TYR A 124 -0.98 -0.47 5.72
N MET A 125 -1.21 0.11 4.55
CA MET A 125 -1.57 -0.58 3.34
C MET A 125 -0.68 -0.07 2.21
N TRP A 126 0.16 -0.96 1.67
CA TRP A 126 0.87 -0.71 0.42
C TRP A 126 0.03 -1.24 -0.73
N PHE A 127 -0.35 -0.34 -1.61
CA PHE A 127 -0.97 -0.65 -2.89
C PHE A 127 0.11 -0.66 -3.96
N VAL A 128 0.45 -1.83 -4.47
CA VAL A 128 1.50 -2.03 -5.45
C VAL A 128 0.89 -2.17 -6.83
N VAL A 129 1.36 -1.35 -7.77
CA VAL A 129 0.87 -1.33 -9.15
C VAL A 129 2.04 -1.55 -10.09
N PRO A 130 2.18 -2.78 -10.61
CA PRO A 130 3.11 -3.04 -11.70
C PRO A 130 2.66 -2.36 -12.99
N LYS A 131 3.61 -1.87 -13.78
CA LYS A 131 3.39 -1.32 -15.13
C LYS A 131 3.67 -2.35 -16.23
N SER A 132 4.41 -3.41 -15.90
CA SER A 132 4.84 -4.46 -16.82
C SER A 132 4.91 -5.82 -16.11
N GLU A 133 5.09 -6.91 -16.85
CA GLU A 133 5.33 -8.24 -16.26
C GLU A 133 6.64 -8.26 -15.46
N LYS A 134 7.67 -7.57 -15.94
CA LYS A 134 8.94 -7.38 -15.21
C LYS A 134 8.71 -6.62 -13.90
N GLY A 135 7.84 -5.60 -13.92
CA GLY A 135 7.43 -4.87 -12.73
C GLY A 135 6.75 -5.75 -11.68
N CYS A 136 6.02 -6.78 -12.11
CA CYS A 136 5.39 -7.74 -11.19
C CYS A 136 6.47 -8.47 -10.38
N GLU A 137 7.38 -9.14 -11.09
CA GLU A 137 8.45 -9.93 -10.50
C GLU A 137 9.40 -9.04 -9.67
N ALA A 138 9.76 -7.86 -10.19
CA ALA A 138 10.59 -6.90 -9.47
C ALA A 138 9.94 -6.44 -8.17
N SER A 139 8.64 -6.10 -8.21
CA SER A 139 7.91 -5.65 -7.03
C SER A 139 7.79 -6.75 -5.97
N GLU A 140 7.42 -7.98 -6.36
CA GLU A 140 7.35 -9.12 -5.43
C GLU A 140 8.70 -9.43 -4.79
N ASN A 141 9.77 -9.45 -5.58
CA ASN A 141 11.12 -9.66 -5.09
C ASN A 141 11.57 -8.54 -4.12
N LEU A 142 11.20 -7.29 -4.40
CA LEU A 142 11.48 -6.18 -3.49
C LEU A 142 10.72 -6.33 -2.17
N MET A 143 9.42 -6.66 -2.22
CA MET A 143 8.61 -6.85 -1.01
C MET A 143 9.15 -8.01 -0.17
N ARG A 144 9.54 -9.13 -0.80
CA ARG A 144 10.19 -10.27 -0.12
C ARG A 144 11.46 -9.83 0.61
N ARG A 145 12.35 -9.11 -0.08
CA ARG A 145 13.60 -8.59 0.53
C ARG A 145 13.33 -7.64 1.70
N ILE A 146 12.33 -6.76 1.57
CA ILE A 146 11.95 -5.84 2.67
C ILE A 146 11.47 -6.63 3.90
N ARG A 147 10.66 -7.67 3.69
CA ARG A 147 10.19 -8.56 4.76
C ARG A 147 11.36 -9.28 5.44
N GLU A 148 12.29 -9.83 4.66
CA GLU A 148 13.48 -10.52 5.13
C GLU A 148 14.40 -9.58 5.95
N ASP A 149 14.72 -8.41 5.39
CA ASP A 149 15.59 -7.41 6.04
C ASP A 149 15.00 -6.86 7.34
N THR A 150 13.67 -6.72 7.40
CA THR A 150 12.98 -6.24 8.59
C THR A 150 13.00 -7.30 9.71
N GLY A 151 13.03 -8.59 9.34
CA GLY A 151 13.11 -9.70 10.29
C GLY A 151 11.94 -9.81 11.26
N SER A 152 10.81 -9.15 10.96
CA SER A 152 9.59 -9.16 11.76
C SER A 152 8.38 -9.52 10.91
N VAL A 153 7.40 -10.17 11.53
CA VAL A 153 6.14 -10.49 10.87
C VAL A 153 5.41 -9.18 10.50
N PRO A 154 5.03 -8.98 9.22
CA PRO A 154 4.35 -7.76 8.79
C PRO A 154 3.04 -7.48 9.53
N MET A 155 2.28 -8.52 9.84
CA MET A 155 1.07 -8.43 10.64
C MET A 155 0.88 -9.71 11.43
N SER A 156 0.72 -9.60 12.75
CA SER A 156 0.46 -10.78 13.57
C SER A 156 -0.95 -11.35 13.31
N PRO A 157 -1.22 -12.63 13.59
CA PRO A 157 -2.56 -13.20 13.47
C PRO A 157 -3.61 -12.45 14.29
N GLU A 158 -3.21 -11.93 15.46
CA GLU A 158 -4.07 -11.15 16.36
C GLU A 158 -4.41 -9.79 15.75
N GLU A 159 -3.40 -9.08 15.23
CA GLU A 159 -3.60 -7.82 14.51
C GLU A 159 -4.49 -8.01 13.28
N TRP A 160 -4.27 -9.09 12.52
CA TRP A 160 -5.08 -9.43 11.35
C TRP A 160 -6.54 -9.65 11.73
N GLN A 161 -6.83 -10.37 12.81
CA GLN A 161 -8.20 -10.56 13.29
C GLN A 161 -8.83 -9.25 13.77
N ASP A 162 -8.10 -8.43 14.53
CA ASP A 162 -8.58 -7.13 15.01
C ASP A 162 -8.90 -6.16 13.84
N LEU A 163 -8.11 -6.23 12.76
CA LEU A 163 -8.24 -5.39 11.56
C LEU A 163 -9.16 -5.98 10.49
N ARG A 164 -9.56 -7.26 10.61
CA ARG A 164 -10.39 -7.96 9.62
C ARG A 164 -11.65 -7.18 9.22
N PRO A 165 -12.43 -6.57 10.15
CA PRO A 165 -13.62 -5.80 9.78
C PRO A 165 -13.32 -4.57 8.91
N LEU A 166 -12.11 -4.02 9.03
CA LEU A 166 -11.64 -2.89 8.24
C LEU A 166 -11.16 -3.37 6.87
N ILE A 167 -10.35 -4.44 6.84
CA ILE A 167 -9.86 -5.09 5.61
C ILE A 167 -11.02 -5.59 4.74
N GLU A 168 -12.04 -6.22 5.33
CA GLU A 168 -13.23 -6.68 4.61
C GLU A 168 -14.04 -5.55 3.96
N LYS A 169 -14.02 -4.34 4.54
CA LYS A 169 -14.64 -3.17 3.90
C LYS A 169 -13.82 -2.70 2.72
N PHE A 170 -12.50 -2.74 2.82
CA PHE A 170 -11.60 -2.37 1.73
C PHE A 170 -11.68 -3.36 0.58
N SER A 171 -11.67 -4.67 0.85
CA SER A 171 -11.76 -5.68 -0.21
C SER A 171 -13.02 -5.57 -1.05
N ARG A 172 -14.14 -5.17 -0.43
CA ARG A 172 -15.41 -4.92 -1.16
C ARG A 172 -15.35 -3.67 -2.02
N ALA A 173 -14.69 -2.61 -1.55
CA ALA A 173 -14.57 -1.35 -2.27
C ALA A 173 -13.48 -1.38 -3.35
N LEU A 174 -12.45 -2.20 -3.15
CA LEU A 174 -11.27 -2.29 -3.99
C LEU A 174 -10.91 -3.78 -4.18
N PRO A 175 -11.62 -4.50 -5.07
CA PRO A 175 -11.47 -5.94 -5.26
C PRO A 175 -10.19 -6.25 -6.06
N VAL A 176 -9.05 -6.01 -5.42
CA VAL A 176 -7.70 -6.20 -5.95
C VAL A 176 -7.09 -7.42 -5.28
N ASN A 177 -6.10 -8.05 -5.93
CA ASN A 177 -5.36 -9.15 -5.33
C ASN A 177 -4.81 -8.74 -3.95
N GLY A 178 -4.95 -9.61 -2.95
CA GLY A 178 -4.56 -9.30 -1.57
C GLY A 178 -5.44 -8.37 -0.77
N SER A 179 -6.49 -7.78 -1.37
CA SER A 179 -7.36 -6.85 -0.63
C SER A 179 -8.11 -7.50 0.54
N GLY A 180 -8.37 -8.81 0.47
CA GLY A 180 -9.04 -9.60 1.53
C GLY A 180 -8.17 -10.68 2.17
N GLU A 181 -6.88 -10.72 1.90
CA GLU A 181 -5.99 -11.78 2.38
C GLU A 181 -4.59 -11.26 2.75
N ASN A 182 -3.88 -11.99 3.60
CA ASN A 182 -2.52 -11.63 3.99
C ASN A 182 -1.52 -12.10 2.93
N LEU A 183 -1.24 -11.26 1.94
CA LEU A 183 -0.30 -11.62 0.86
C LEU A 183 1.15 -11.73 1.31
N TRP A 184 1.56 -11.14 2.43
CA TRP A 184 2.94 -11.20 2.88
C TRP A 184 3.47 -12.62 3.07
N GLU A 185 2.61 -13.59 3.38
CA GLU A 185 3.01 -15.00 3.54
C GLU A 185 3.20 -15.72 2.21
N LYS A 186 2.58 -15.21 1.14
CA LYS A 186 2.61 -15.79 -0.20
C LYS A 186 3.71 -15.18 -1.08
N ILE A 187 4.23 -14.02 -0.70
CA ILE A 187 5.31 -13.29 -1.37
C ILE A 187 6.64 -13.59 -0.70
#